data_AF-A0A955AML0-F1
#
_entry.id   AF-A0A955AML0-F1
#
_cell.length_a   1.000
_cell.length_b   1.000
_cell.length_c   1.000
_cell.angle_alpha   90.00
_cell.angle_beta   90.00
_cell.angle_gamma   90.00
#
_symmetry.space_group_name_H-M   'P 1'
#
loop_
_entity.id
_entity.type
_entity.pdbx_description
1 polymer ?
#
loop_
_entity_poly.entity_id
_entity_poly.type
_entity_poly.pdbx_seq_one_letter_code
_entity_poly.pdbx_strand_id
1 'polypeptide(L)'
;MRFRVRKQGFTLVELLVVIAIIGILVGLLLPAVQAAREAARRMQCSNNLKQIGLGIHNYESATKRMPPGSAFYGGTVIAVGTLPAPYERFGGAIGNRSHLLVRILPYMEQTALFNQFSGDAAPTDNARIQDPTNPQGGILLRGVSLPMYICPSDNNNPFNSTVDGRSSPVQPSNYQFSMGPTNSMSNNSACPCPLFNTFVARSQPGTTAANPAGPFTRVGGVRPTQSGANTGYCGKFGDVSDGLSNTLFIGETIADWSAHARNGWSHGNQWGRFTQIPINWDTRYVDVASAEAAGKTGCEARCNWNTAEGFKSRHAGGSQFVMGDGSVQFVSQNIDMVTYNALGGKAEGTPASLE
;
A
#
# COMPACT_ATOMS: atom_id res chain seq x y z
N MET A 1 -42.39 -63.19 -18.02
CA MET A 1 -41.12 -63.57 -17.35
C MET A 1 -40.48 -62.28 -16.81
N ARG A 2 -40.45 -62.07 -15.48
CA ARG A 2 -39.82 -60.88 -14.87
C ARG A 2 -38.37 -61.23 -14.54
N PHE A 3 -37.40 -60.61 -15.21
CA PHE A 3 -35.98 -60.76 -14.87
C PHE A 3 -35.72 -60.11 -13.50
N ARG A 4 -35.45 -60.95 -12.49
CA ARG A 4 -35.07 -60.50 -11.14
C ARG A 4 -33.62 -60.03 -11.21
N VAL A 5 -33.41 -58.71 -11.24
CA VAL A 5 -32.09 -58.10 -11.10
C VAL A 5 -31.53 -58.52 -9.74
N ARG A 6 -30.49 -59.36 -9.72
CA ARG A 6 -29.74 -59.67 -8.49
C ARG A 6 -29.09 -58.36 -8.02
N LYS A 7 -29.50 -57.84 -6.86
CA LYS A 7 -28.77 -56.76 -6.19
C LYS A 7 -27.42 -57.33 -5.75
N GLN A 8 -26.34 -56.92 -6.41
CA GLN A 8 -24.98 -57.20 -5.93
C GLN A 8 -24.76 -56.36 -4.67
N GLY A 9 -24.47 -57.00 -3.54
CA GLY A 9 -24.12 -56.33 -2.30
C GLY A 9 -22.64 -55.99 -2.29
N PHE A 10 -22.29 -54.78 -1.87
CA PHE A 10 -20.90 -54.33 -1.76
C PHE A 10 -20.24 -54.99 -0.54
N THR A 11 -19.04 -55.54 -0.69
CA THR A 11 -18.28 -56.10 0.43
C THR A 11 -17.61 -54.98 1.24
N LEU A 12 -17.41 -55.21 2.54
CA LEU A 12 -16.71 -54.27 3.43
C LEU A 12 -15.30 -53.95 2.90
N VAL A 13 -14.63 -54.93 2.30
CA VAL A 13 -13.29 -54.79 1.72
C VAL A 13 -13.29 -53.86 0.51
N GLU A 14 -14.25 -54.00 -0.40
CA GLU A 14 -14.38 -53.10 -1.57
C GLU A 14 -14.59 -51.65 -1.12
N LEU A 15 -15.36 -51.42 -0.05
CA LEU A 15 -15.56 -50.07 0.50
C LEU A 15 -14.27 -49.52 1.08
N LEU A 16 -13.55 -50.34 1.84
CA LEU A 16 -12.29 -49.95 2.48
C LEU A 16 -11.22 -49.59 1.45
N VAL A 17 -11.10 -50.35 0.35
CA VAL A 17 -10.14 -50.05 -0.72
C VAL A 17 -10.48 -48.74 -1.41
N VAL A 18 -11.75 -48.47 -1.71
CA VAL A 18 -12.17 -47.23 -2.36
C VAL A 18 -11.89 -46.02 -1.49
N ILE A 19 -12.21 -46.06 -0.18
CA ILE A 19 -11.89 -44.96 0.72
C ILE A 19 -10.39 -44.78 0.90
N ALA A 20 -9.59 -45.85 0.88
CA ALA A 20 -8.13 -45.76 0.95
C ALA A 20 -7.55 -45.09 -0.29
N ILE A 21 -8.03 -45.44 -1.49
CA ILE A 21 -7.60 -44.81 -2.75
C ILE A 21 -8.00 -43.33 -2.77
N ILE A 22 -9.25 -43.00 -2.42
CA ILE A 22 -9.70 -41.60 -2.34
C ILE A 22 -8.87 -40.84 -1.31
N GLY A 23 -8.60 -41.43 -0.14
CA GLY A 23 -7.76 -40.84 0.90
C GLY A 23 -6.35 -40.51 0.41
N ILE A 24 -5.71 -41.44 -0.32
CA ILE A 24 -4.39 -41.23 -0.92
C ILE A 24 -4.45 -40.13 -1.99
N LEU A 25 -5.42 -40.18 -2.90
CA LEU A 25 -5.58 -39.18 -3.96
C LEU A 25 -5.81 -37.79 -3.37
N VAL A 26 -6.72 -37.64 -2.41
CA VAL A 26 -6.97 -36.35 -1.73
C VAL A 26 -5.73 -35.90 -0.96
N GLY A 27 -5.04 -36.81 -0.27
CA GLY A 27 -3.81 -36.50 0.46
C GLY A 27 -2.70 -35.95 -0.44
N LEU A 28 -2.58 -36.47 -1.67
CA LEU A 28 -1.61 -35.99 -2.65
C LEU A 28 -2.07 -34.71 -3.39
N LEU A 29 -3.37 -34.57 -3.64
CA LEU A 29 -3.93 -33.45 -4.40
C LEU A 29 -4.12 -32.18 -3.56
N LEU A 30 -4.41 -32.30 -2.26
CA LEU A 30 -4.69 -31.13 -1.42
C LEU A 30 -3.50 -30.16 -1.34
N PRO A 31 -2.25 -30.58 -1.06
CA PRO A 31 -1.10 -29.68 -1.05
C PRO A 31 -0.86 -29.01 -2.41
N ALA A 32 -1.02 -29.78 -3.49
CA ALA A 32 -0.83 -29.29 -4.86
C ALA A 32 -1.88 -28.23 -5.23
N VAL A 33 -3.15 -28.45 -4.89
CA VAL A 33 -4.23 -27.48 -5.14
C VAL A 33 -4.01 -26.20 -4.35
N GLN A 34 -3.54 -26.28 -3.11
CA GLN A 34 -3.25 -25.07 -2.32
C GLN A 34 -2.06 -24.29 -2.88
N ALA A 35 -0.99 -24.96 -3.29
CA ALA A 35 0.15 -24.33 -3.93
C ALA A 35 -0.27 -23.62 -5.24
N ALA A 36 -1.08 -24.29 -6.07
CA ALA A 36 -1.61 -23.71 -7.30
C ALA A 36 -2.50 -22.47 -7.02
N ARG A 37 -3.37 -22.54 -5.99
CA ARG A 37 -4.20 -21.40 -5.58
C ARG A 37 -3.36 -20.21 -5.11
N GLU A 38 -2.32 -20.44 -4.32
CA GLU A 38 -1.44 -19.36 -3.88
C GLU A 38 -0.63 -18.76 -5.03
N ALA A 39 -0.14 -19.58 -5.96
CA ALA A 39 0.51 -19.09 -7.17
C ALA A 39 -0.44 -18.19 -7.99
N ALA A 40 -1.71 -18.59 -8.14
CA ALA A 40 -2.72 -17.77 -8.82
C ALA A 40 -2.98 -16.43 -8.10
N ARG A 41 -3.10 -16.46 -6.76
CA ARG A 41 -3.25 -15.22 -5.98
C ARG A 41 -2.05 -14.30 -6.12
N ARG A 42 -0.83 -14.85 -6.09
CA ARG A 42 0.42 -14.09 -6.29
C ARG A 42 0.50 -13.47 -7.69
N MET A 43 0.09 -14.20 -8.73
CA MET A 43 -0.01 -13.65 -10.09
C MET A 43 -1.02 -12.49 -10.16
N GLN A 44 -2.15 -12.60 -9.44
CA GLN A 44 -3.13 -11.51 -9.37
C GLN A 44 -2.57 -10.28 -8.65
N CYS A 45 -1.86 -10.42 -7.50
CA CYS A 45 -1.24 -9.28 -6.83
C CYS A 45 -0.15 -8.63 -7.71
N SER A 46 0.61 -9.43 -8.47
CA SER A 46 1.55 -8.93 -9.48
C SER A 46 0.86 -8.12 -10.59
N ASN A 47 -0.28 -8.58 -11.10
CA ASN A 47 -1.06 -7.87 -12.12
C ASN A 47 -1.65 -6.55 -11.58
N ASN A 48 -2.13 -6.54 -10.34
CA ASN A 48 -2.61 -5.33 -9.67
C ASN A 48 -1.50 -4.27 -9.54
N LEU A 49 -0.31 -4.67 -9.11
CA LEU A 49 0.88 -3.81 -9.08
C LEU A 49 1.25 -3.29 -10.47
N LYS A 50 1.17 -4.13 -11.50
CA LYS A 50 1.40 -3.72 -12.89
C LYS A 50 0.41 -2.65 -13.34
N GLN A 51 -0.88 -2.80 -13.02
CA GLN A 51 -1.91 -1.80 -13.33
C GLN A 51 -1.63 -0.47 -12.63
N ILE A 52 -1.23 -0.49 -11.36
CA ILE A 52 -0.85 0.72 -10.62
C ILE A 52 0.37 1.39 -11.27
N GLY A 53 1.40 0.60 -11.61
CA GLY A 53 2.59 1.10 -12.32
C GLY A 53 2.25 1.77 -13.64
N LEU A 54 1.40 1.14 -14.46
CA LEU A 54 0.90 1.72 -15.71
C LEU A 54 0.10 3.01 -15.47
N GLY A 55 -0.73 3.06 -14.42
CA GLY A 55 -1.43 4.27 -14.01
C GLY A 55 -0.48 5.42 -13.66
N ILE A 56 0.63 5.12 -12.99
CA ILE A 56 1.68 6.10 -12.67
C ILE A 56 2.38 6.59 -13.95
N HIS A 57 2.72 5.69 -14.88
CA HIS A 57 3.34 6.06 -16.16
C HIS A 57 2.43 6.94 -17.01
N ASN A 58 1.15 6.59 -17.11
CA ASN A 58 0.15 7.39 -17.83
C ASN A 58 -0.06 8.77 -17.18
N TYR A 59 -0.08 8.83 -15.84
CA TYR A 59 -0.11 10.08 -15.10
C TYR A 59 1.12 10.96 -15.39
N GLU A 60 2.32 10.37 -15.35
CA GLU A 60 3.58 11.07 -15.63
C GLU A 60 3.61 11.58 -17.07
N SER A 61 3.25 10.75 -18.04
CA SER A 61 3.20 11.13 -19.45
C SER A 61 2.29 12.34 -19.70
N ALA A 62 1.13 12.38 -19.03
CA ALA A 62 0.15 13.46 -19.16
C ALA A 62 0.52 14.74 -18.38
N THR A 63 1.16 14.63 -17.23
CA THR A 63 1.41 15.77 -16.31
C THR A 63 2.88 16.21 -16.24
N LYS A 64 3.78 15.46 -16.88
CA LYS A 64 5.25 15.60 -16.88
C LYS A 64 5.88 15.50 -15.50
N ARG A 65 5.18 14.85 -14.57
CA ARG A 65 5.57 14.62 -13.17
C ARG A 65 4.90 13.35 -12.64
N MET A 66 5.58 12.65 -11.76
CA MET A 66 4.97 11.57 -10.99
C MET A 66 3.90 12.13 -10.03
N PRO A 67 2.87 11.33 -9.72
CA PRO A 67 1.93 11.72 -8.68
C PRO A 67 2.66 11.81 -7.34
N PRO A 68 2.32 12.78 -6.47
CA PRO A 68 2.78 12.72 -5.09
C PRO A 68 2.23 11.46 -4.42
N GLY A 69 3.04 10.82 -3.57
CA GLY A 69 2.62 9.63 -2.80
C GLY A 69 1.41 9.93 -1.92
N SER A 70 1.49 11.04 -1.20
CA SER A 70 0.36 11.62 -0.47
C SER A 70 0.49 13.14 -0.43
N ALA A 71 -0.62 13.82 -0.18
CA ALA A 71 -0.71 15.26 0.02
C ALA A 71 -1.29 15.53 1.42
N PHE A 72 -0.55 15.21 2.50
CA PHE A 72 -1.11 15.28 3.86
C PHE A 72 -1.36 16.70 4.38
N TYR A 73 -0.45 17.63 4.07
CA TYR A 73 -0.45 18.98 4.63
C TYR A 73 -0.79 20.06 3.61
N GLY A 74 -1.82 19.88 2.77
CA GLY A 74 -2.40 21.04 2.10
C GLY A 74 -2.83 22.05 3.14
N GLY A 75 -1.98 23.06 3.37
CA GLY A 75 -2.32 24.21 4.17
C GLY A 75 -3.53 24.89 3.54
N THR A 76 -4.34 25.53 4.38
CA THR A 76 -5.39 26.50 4.05
C THR A 76 -5.54 26.77 2.57
N VAL A 77 -6.67 26.35 1.99
CA VAL A 77 -7.21 26.73 0.67
C VAL A 77 -6.33 27.79 0.01
N ILE A 78 -5.26 27.38 -0.67
CA ILE A 78 -4.55 28.34 -1.50
C ILE A 78 -5.49 28.53 -2.67
N ALA A 79 -6.09 29.72 -2.74
CA ALA A 79 -7.01 30.08 -3.81
C ALA A 79 -6.37 29.69 -5.15
N VAL A 80 -7.12 28.92 -5.93
CA VAL A 80 -6.77 28.59 -7.32
C VAL A 80 -6.42 29.91 -8.02
N GLY A 81 -5.17 30.09 -8.48
CA GLY A 81 -4.70 31.34 -9.11
C GLY A 81 -3.58 32.10 -8.40
N THR A 82 -3.03 31.62 -7.27
CA THR A 82 -1.93 32.30 -6.52
C THR A 82 -0.61 31.54 -6.50
N LEU A 83 -0.51 30.38 -7.14
CA LEU A 83 0.72 29.59 -7.17
C LEU A 83 1.37 29.74 -8.55
N PRO A 84 2.70 29.91 -8.66
CA PRO A 84 3.35 29.98 -9.96
C PRO A 84 2.99 28.72 -10.76
N ALA A 85 2.52 28.91 -12.00
CA ALA A 85 2.40 27.83 -12.96
C ALA A 85 3.73 27.06 -13.00
N PRO A 86 3.72 25.71 -12.92
CA PRO A 86 2.61 24.81 -13.27
C PRO A 86 1.91 24.14 -12.06
N TYR A 87 1.91 24.78 -10.88
CA TYR A 87 1.30 24.20 -9.68
C TYR A 87 -0.25 24.29 -9.65
N GLU A 88 -0.84 24.99 -10.62
CA GLU A 88 -2.25 25.43 -10.62
C GLU A 88 -3.28 24.47 -11.26
N ARG A 89 -3.13 23.15 -11.11
CA ARG A 89 -4.18 22.22 -11.58
C ARG A 89 -4.74 21.26 -10.55
N PHE A 90 -4.35 21.41 -9.28
CA PHE A 90 -5.01 20.70 -8.19
C PHE A 90 -5.80 21.68 -7.32
N GLY A 91 -6.59 22.57 -7.93
CA GLY A 91 -7.60 23.30 -7.19
C GLY A 91 -8.67 22.35 -6.65
N GLY A 92 -9.14 22.57 -5.41
CA GLY A 92 -10.19 21.78 -4.76
C GLY A 92 -9.69 20.71 -3.77
N ALA A 93 -10.62 19.90 -3.27
CA ALA A 93 -10.39 18.88 -2.25
C ALA A 93 -9.20 17.93 -2.49
N ILE A 94 -8.99 17.53 -3.75
CA ILE A 94 -7.95 16.58 -4.18
C ILE A 94 -6.55 17.20 -4.10
N GLY A 95 -6.42 18.52 -4.30
CA GLY A 95 -5.14 19.21 -4.12
C GLY A 95 -4.77 19.47 -2.66
N ASN A 96 -5.78 19.60 -1.80
CA ASN A 96 -5.56 19.88 -0.38
C ASN A 96 -5.17 18.61 0.40
N ARG A 97 -5.89 17.50 0.19
CA ARG A 97 -5.47 16.18 0.70
C ARG A 97 -5.89 15.04 -0.20
N SER A 98 -4.92 14.22 -0.60
CA SER A 98 -5.16 13.00 -1.41
C SER A 98 -4.02 12.00 -1.33
N HIS A 99 -4.35 10.74 -1.59
CA HIS A 99 -3.40 9.66 -1.81
C HIS A 99 -3.08 9.49 -3.31
N LEU A 100 -1.90 8.97 -3.64
CA LEU A 100 -1.47 8.65 -5.01
C LEU A 100 -2.53 7.83 -5.75
N LEU A 101 -3.12 6.84 -5.07
CA LEU A 101 -4.10 5.95 -5.66
C LEU A 101 -5.34 6.71 -6.18
N VAL A 102 -5.76 7.79 -5.51
CA VAL A 102 -6.85 8.65 -6.01
C VAL A 102 -6.45 9.34 -7.31
N ARG A 103 -5.20 9.82 -7.39
CA ARG A 103 -4.72 10.64 -8.52
C ARG A 103 -4.53 9.84 -9.80
N ILE A 104 -4.28 8.54 -9.68
CA ILE A 104 -4.11 7.65 -10.84
C ILE A 104 -5.43 7.04 -11.33
N LEU A 105 -6.56 7.22 -10.62
CA LEU A 105 -7.86 6.65 -11.02
C LEU A 105 -8.25 6.94 -12.49
N PRO A 106 -8.13 8.18 -13.02
CA PRO A 106 -8.46 8.44 -14.43
C PRO A 106 -7.57 7.70 -15.42
N TYR A 107 -6.38 7.30 -14.97
CA TYR A 107 -5.37 6.58 -15.75
C TYR A 107 -5.46 5.05 -15.56
N MET A 108 -6.46 4.59 -14.80
CA MET A 108 -6.79 3.20 -14.54
C MET A 108 -8.27 2.89 -14.86
N GLU A 109 -8.88 3.62 -15.80
CA GLU A 109 -10.29 3.47 -16.21
C GLU A 109 -11.30 3.70 -15.07
N GLN A 110 -10.95 4.49 -14.05
CA GLN A 110 -11.80 4.85 -12.91
C GLN A 110 -12.18 6.33 -12.89
N THR A 111 -12.32 6.96 -14.06
CA THR A 111 -12.67 8.39 -14.21
C THR A 111 -14.00 8.74 -13.53
N ALA A 112 -15.01 7.86 -13.60
CA ALA A 112 -16.30 8.09 -12.94
C ALA A 112 -16.16 8.20 -11.41
N LEU A 113 -15.35 7.34 -10.80
CA LEU A 113 -15.06 7.40 -9.36
C LEU A 113 -14.20 8.62 -9.01
N PHE A 114 -13.20 8.95 -9.84
CA PHE A 114 -12.39 10.15 -9.66
C PHE A 114 -13.24 11.42 -9.61
N ASN A 115 -14.22 11.54 -10.52
CA ASN A 115 -15.08 12.72 -10.59
C ASN A 115 -15.90 12.93 -9.31
N GLN A 116 -16.22 11.87 -8.57
CA GLN A 116 -16.91 11.97 -7.28
C GLN A 116 -16.04 12.63 -6.20
N PHE A 117 -14.71 12.49 -6.27
CA PHE A 117 -13.80 13.22 -5.38
C PHE A 117 -13.60 14.69 -5.78
N SER A 118 -13.80 15.03 -7.06
CA SER A 118 -13.62 16.40 -7.56
C SER A 118 -14.84 17.29 -7.37
N GLY A 119 -16.03 16.70 -7.17
CA GLY A 119 -17.29 17.43 -7.00
C GLY A 119 -17.52 17.99 -5.59
N ASP A 120 -16.90 17.38 -4.57
CA ASP A 120 -17.02 17.82 -3.18
C ASP A 120 -15.91 18.81 -2.82
N ALA A 121 -16.26 19.89 -2.11
CA ALA A 121 -15.27 20.77 -1.46
C ALA A 121 -14.54 20.10 -0.27
N ALA A 122 -14.95 18.88 0.10
CA ALA A 122 -14.40 18.12 1.21
C ALA A 122 -13.15 17.33 0.79
N PRO A 123 -12.03 17.38 1.54
CA PRO A 123 -10.83 16.58 1.30
C PRO A 123 -11.16 15.11 0.96
N THR A 124 -10.32 14.44 0.16
CA THR A 124 -10.55 13.01 -0.23
C THR A 124 -10.71 12.06 0.97
N ASP A 125 -10.29 12.53 2.13
CA ASP A 125 -10.48 11.86 3.41
C ASP A 125 -11.95 11.67 3.78
N ASN A 126 -12.78 12.68 3.53
CA ASN A 126 -14.16 12.76 4.00
C ASN A 126 -15.15 12.92 2.85
N ALA A 127 -14.69 12.83 1.60
CA ALA A 127 -15.52 12.92 0.40
C ALA A 127 -16.61 11.84 0.38
N ARG A 128 -17.84 12.22 0.07
CA ARG A 128 -19.04 11.38 0.22
C ARG A 128 -19.96 11.54 -0.97
N ILE A 129 -20.46 10.42 -1.47
CA ILE A 129 -21.62 10.46 -2.36
C ILE A 129 -22.83 10.81 -1.50
N GLN A 130 -23.43 11.98 -1.73
CA GLN A 130 -24.66 12.34 -1.04
C GLN A 130 -25.75 11.30 -1.33
N ASP A 131 -26.28 10.73 -0.26
CA ASP A 131 -27.39 9.80 -0.30
C ASP A 131 -28.45 10.34 0.68
N PRO A 132 -29.56 10.90 0.19
CA PRO A 132 -30.62 11.46 1.04
C PRO A 132 -31.29 10.42 1.94
N THR A 133 -31.17 9.14 1.62
CA THR A 133 -31.75 8.03 2.41
C THR A 133 -30.81 7.54 3.51
N ASN A 134 -29.56 7.98 3.49
CA ASN A 134 -28.54 7.63 4.45
C ASN A 134 -28.58 8.63 5.63
N PRO A 135 -28.92 8.19 6.87
CA PRO A 135 -28.99 9.07 8.05
C PRO A 135 -27.67 9.79 8.38
N GLN A 136 -26.56 9.31 7.82
CA GLN A 136 -25.20 9.82 8.04
C GLN A 136 -24.76 10.84 6.98
N GLY A 137 -25.63 11.21 6.03
CA GLY A 137 -25.37 12.26 5.04
C GLY A 137 -24.57 11.80 3.81
N GLY A 138 -24.52 10.49 3.54
CA GLY A 138 -23.92 9.93 2.31
C GLY A 138 -22.94 8.79 2.52
N ILE A 139 -22.61 8.10 1.41
CA ILE A 139 -21.67 6.97 1.37
C ILE A 139 -20.24 7.52 1.29
N LEU A 140 -19.38 7.11 2.21
CA LEU A 140 -17.97 7.52 2.23
C LEU A 140 -17.21 6.88 1.06
N LEU A 141 -16.63 7.71 0.18
CA LEU A 141 -15.92 7.23 -1.03
C LEU A 141 -14.70 6.37 -0.70
N ARG A 142 -14.05 6.65 0.43
CA ARG A 142 -12.96 5.85 1.00
C ARG A 142 -13.39 4.41 1.35
N GLY A 143 -14.68 4.16 1.51
CA GLY A 143 -15.26 2.83 1.74
C GLY A 143 -15.48 2.03 0.45
N VAL A 144 -15.33 2.63 -0.73
CA VAL A 144 -15.51 1.94 -2.01
C VAL A 144 -14.40 0.90 -2.20
N SER A 145 -14.78 -0.31 -2.55
CA SER A 145 -13.86 -1.42 -2.79
C SER A 145 -13.42 -1.49 -4.24
N LEU A 146 -12.12 -1.37 -4.46
CA LEU A 146 -11.48 -1.46 -5.78
C LEU A 146 -10.64 -2.74 -5.84
N PRO A 147 -11.04 -3.76 -6.62
CA PRO A 147 -10.32 -5.02 -6.70
C PRO A 147 -8.84 -4.87 -7.09
N MET A 148 -8.50 -3.86 -7.89
CA MET A 148 -7.11 -3.57 -8.27
C MET A 148 -6.22 -3.10 -7.10
N TYR A 149 -6.80 -2.66 -5.99
CA TYR A 149 -6.07 -2.23 -4.80
C TYR A 149 -6.03 -3.28 -3.68
N ILE A 150 -6.58 -4.45 -3.96
CA ILE A 150 -6.78 -5.53 -3.00
C ILE A 150 -5.92 -6.72 -3.40
N CYS A 151 -5.14 -7.28 -2.47
CA CYS A 151 -4.40 -8.51 -2.72
C CYS A 151 -5.22 -9.71 -2.22
N PRO A 152 -5.64 -10.66 -3.09
CA PRO A 152 -6.47 -11.81 -2.68
C PRO A 152 -5.84 -12.74 -1.64
N SER A 153 -4.54 -12.65 -1.38
CA SER A 153 -3.87 -13.41 -0.30
C SER A 153 -4.02 -12.77 1.09
N ASP A 154 -4.51 -11.53 1.19
CA ASP A 154 -4.83 -10.88 2.47
C ASP A 154 -6.33 -10.96 2.80
N ASN A 155 -6.67 -10.74 4.08
CA ASN A 155 -8.04 -10.84 4.57
C ASN A 155 -8.95 -9.69 4.10
N ASN A 156 -8.37 -8.54 3.73
CA ASN A 156 -9.01 -7.39 3.07
C ASN A 156 -10.28 -6.86 3.74
N ASN A 157 -10.42 -7.12 5.04
CA ASN A 157 -11.59 -6.71 5.80
C ASN A 157 -11.68 -5.17 5.80
N PRO A 158 -12.86 -4.60 5.51
CA PRO A 158 -13.06 -3.17 5.71
C PRO A 158 -12.84 -2.85 7.19
N PHE A 159 -12.19 -1.72 7.44
CA PHE A 159 -11.96 -1.22 8.79
C PHE A 159 -12.95 -0.11 9.11
N ASN A 160 -13.03 0.25 10.38
CA ASN A 160 -13.70 1.47 10.79
C ASN A 160 -12.64 2.53 11.10
N SER A 161 -12.79 3.71 10.52
CA SER A 161 -11.99 4.90 10.81
C SER A 161 -12.89 6.00 11.36
N THR A 162 -12.38 6.79 12.31
CA THR A 162 -13.12 7.95 12.82
C THR A 162 -12.98 9.10 11.83
N VAL A 163 -14.05 9.39 11.12
CA VAL A 163 -14.17 10.46 10.12
C VAL A 163 -15.21 11.46 10.64
N ASP A 164 -14.82 12.72 10.84
CA ASP A 164 -15.69 13.78 11.39
C ASP A 164 -16.34 13.42 12.73
N GLY A 165 -15.58 12.75 13.61
CA GLY A 165 -16.08 12.27 14.91
C GLY A 165 -16.99 11.04 14.83
N ARG A 166 -17.11 10.40 13.66
CA ARG A 166 -18.00 9.26 13.41
C ARG A 166 -17.22 8.03 12.96
N SER A 167 -17.60 6.85 13.43
CA SER A 167 -17.07 5.59 12.90
C SER A 167 -17.65 5.32 11.51
N SER A 168 -16.82 5.35 10.46
CA SER A 168 -17.22 5.05 9.09
C SER A 168 -16.42 3.87 8.52
N PRO A 169 -17.05 2.99 7.73
CA PRO A 169 -16.33 1.90 7.07
C PRO A 169 -15.39 2.44 6.00
N VAL A 170 -14.18 1.90 5.94
CA VAL A 170 -13.12 2.27 5.00
C VAL A 170 -12.50 1.02 4.39
N GLN A 171 -12.16 1.07 3.11
CA GLN A 171 -11.48 -0.03 2.44
C GLN A 171 -9.98 0.28 2.36
N PRO A 172 -9.09 -0.52 2.99
CA PRO A 172 -7.65 -0.37 2.82
C PRO A 172 -7.17 -0.77 1.43
N SER A 173 -5.98 -0.29 1.05
CA SER A 173 -5.19 -0.82 -0.07
C SER A 173 -4.07 -1.72 0.45
N ASN A 174 -3.76 -2.80 -0.26
CA ASN A 174 -2.57 -3.61 -0.02
C ASN A 174 -1.34 -3.12 -0.77
N TYR A 175 -1.44 -2.03 -1.54
CA TYR A 175 -0.33 -1.50 -2.31
C TYR A 175 -0.05 -0.07 -1.90
N GLN A 176 1.21 0.21 -1.56
CA GLN A 176 1.66 1.46 -0.96
C GLN A 176 2.95 1.96 -1.60
N PHE A 177 3.09 3.28 -1.67
CA PHE A 177 4.23 3.92 -2.33
C PHE A 177 5.50 3.87 -1.48
N SER A 178 6.64 3.79 -2.15
CA SER A 178 7.97 3.82 -1.54
C SER A 178 8.41 5.24 -1.23
N MET A 179 8.77 5.50 0.02
CA MET A 179 9.54 6.66 0.44
C MET A 179 11.04 6.34 0.55
N GLY A 180 11.44 5.12 0.17
CA GLY A 180 12.84 4.70 0.19
C GLY A 180 13.45 4.71 1.60
N PRO A 181 14.79 4.82 1.69
CA PRO A 181 15.49 4.84 2.96
C PRO A 181 15.53 6.25 3.56
N THR A 182 14.40 6.95 3.60
CA THR A 182 14.30 8.33 4.12
C THR A 182 14.55 8.40 5.62
N ASN A 183 15.49 9.23 6.08
CA ASN A 183 15.88 9.36 7.49
C ASN A 183 14.75 9.84 8.44
N SER A 184 13.66 10.36 7.89
CA SER A 184 12.55 10.97 8.61
C SER A 184 11.59 9.89 9.09
N MET A 185 12.05 9.05 10.01
CA MET A 185 11.20 8.15 10.77
C MET A 185 10.50 8.93 11.90
N SER A 186 9.18 8.76 12.08
CA SER A 186 8.42 9.43 13.15
C SER A 186 8.36 8.60 14.43
N ASN A 187 9.16 8.96 15.43
CA ASN A 187 8.97 8.41 16.78
C ASN A 187 7.74 9.02 17.47
N ASN A 188 6.63 8.31 17.40
CA ASN A 188 5.44 8.60 18.19
C ASN A 188 5.80 8.39 19.67
N SER A 189 5.86 9.45 20.47
CA SER A 189 6.20 9.36 21.90
C SER A 189 5.22 8.50 22.69
N ALA A 190 3.98 8.31 22.21
CA ALA A 190 3.01 7.38 22.79
C ALA A 190 3.29 5.91 22.46
N CYS A 191 4.12 5.62 21.44
CA CYS A 191 4.51 4.27 21.05
C CYS A 191 6.05 4.20 20.88
N PRO A 192 6.82 4.17 21.99
CA PRO A 192 8.28 4.12 21.92
C PRO A 192 8.77 2.83 21.26
N CYS A 193 9.84 2.92 20.48
CA CYS A 193 10.56 1.76 19.96
C CYS A 193 12.01 1.78 20.44
N PRO A 194 12.46 0.84 21.29
CA PRO A 194 13.86 0.76 21.72
C PRO A 194 14.84 0.50 20.57
N LEU A 195 14.37 -0.07 19.46
CA LEU A 195 15.18 -0.35 18.25
C LEU A 195 15.16 0.80 17.24
N PHE A 196 14.60 1.97 17.57
CA PHE A 196 14.42 3.07 16.61
C PHE A 196 15.73 3.43 15.87
N ASN A 197 16.84 3.49 16.61
CA ASN A 197 18.14 3.86 16.05
C ASN A 197 18.83 2.73 15.24
N THR A 198 18.33 1.50 15.26
CA THR A 198 18.92 0.39 14.50
C THR A 198 18.42 0.32 13.06
N PHE A 199 17.30 0.97 12.74
CA PHE A 199 16.78 1.09 11.38
C PHE A 199 17.54 2.19 10.63
N VAL A 200 18.80 1.90 10.29
CA VAL A 200 19.72 2.88 9.69
C VAL A 200 19.28 3.25 8.28
N ALA A 201 18.99 4.53 8.08
CA ALA A 201 18.83 5.16 6.79
C ALA A 201 20.17 5.20 6.03
N ARG A 202 20.29 4.45 4.93
CA ARG A 202 21.41 4.62 3.98
C ARG A 202 21.01 5.52 2.81
N SER A 203 20.57 6.73 3.12
CA SER A 203 20.29 7.77 2.13
C SER A 203 21.33 8.90 2.22
N GLN A 204 21.39 9.74 1.18
CA GLN A 204 22.06 11.03 1.29
C GLN A 204 21.56 11.84 2.52
N PRO A 205 22.42 12.67 3.14
CA PRO A 205 22.03 13.54 4.25
C PRO A 205 20.91 14.50 3.86
N GLY A 206 20.04 14.85 4.82
CA GLY A 206 19.01 15.87 4.62
C GLY A 206 17.73 15.40 3.91
N THR A 207 17.55 14.09 3.72
CA THR A 207 16.22 13.55 3.35
C THR A 207 15.19 13.89 4.43
N THR A 208 13.91 14.01 4.07
CA THR A 208 12.81 14.32 4.99
C THR A 208 11.49 13.73 4.46
N ALA A 209 10.40 13.77 5.23
CA ALA A 209 9.09 13.39 4.71
C ALA A 209 8.61 14.24 3.50
N ALA A 210 9.11 15.47 3.36
CA ALA A 210 8.80 16.35 2.23
C ALA A 210 9.76 16.17 1.05
N ASN A 211 11.03 15.84 1.33
CA ASN A 211 12.07 15.51 0.37
C ASN A 211 12.64 14.11 0.68
N PRO A 212 11.90 13.04 0.38
CA PRO A 212 12.28 11.67 0.74
C PRO A 212 13.50 11.21 -0.07
N ALA A 213 14.20 10.17 0.40
CA ALA A 213 15.20 9.43 -0.35
C ALA A 213 14.57 8.71 -1.56
N GLY A 214 13.38 8.13 -1.37
CA GLY A 214 12.66 7.42 -2.42
C GLY A 214 11.92 8.30 -3.43
N PRO A 215 11.19 7.66 -4.37
CA PRO A 215 10.56 8.33 -5.51
C PRO A 215 9.30 9.14 -5.14
N PHE A 216 8.60 8.79 -4.06
CA PHE A 216 7.32 9.41 -3.69
C PHE A 216 7.36 10.12 -2.33
N THR A 217 6.70 11.27 -2.24
CA THR A 217 6.59 12.08 -1.01
C THR A 217 5.25 11.95 -0.30
N ARG A 218 5.23 12.20 1.01
CA ARG A 218 4.01 12.31 1.83
C ARG A 218 3.40 13.72 1.80
N VAL A 219 4.19 14.74 1.46
CA VAL A 219 3.80 16.16 1.62
C VAL A 219 3.56 16.83 0.27
N GLY A 220 3.17 16.08 -0.75
CA GLY A 220 2.99 16.57 -2.12
C GLY A 220 2.27 17.91 -2.18
N GLY A 221 2.99 18.98 -2.51
CA GLY A 221 2.48 20.33 -2.45
C GLY A 221 3.48 21.36 -1.94
N VAL A 222 3.54 22.52 -2.60
CA VAL A 222 4.36 23.65 -2.18
C VAL A 222 3.77 24.23 -0.90
N ARG A 223 4.49 24.15 0.22
CA ARG A 223 4.27 25.03 1.35
C ARG A 223 5.02 26.33 1.12
N PRO A 224 4.39 27.51 1.15
CA PRO A 224 5.09 28.68 1.64
C PRO A 224 5.30 28.45 3.14
N THR A 225 6.50 28.02 3.53
CA THR A 225 6.89 28.11 4.93
C THR A 225 6.95 29.58 5.33
N GLN A 226 6.74 29.93 6.61
CA GLN A 226 6.99 31.30 7.12
C GLN A 226 8.46 31.74 6.88
N SER A 227 9.33 30.81 6.48
CA SER A 227 10.73 31.01 6.09
C SER A 227 10.97 31.03 4.56
N GLY A 228 9.94 31.07 3.71
CA GLY A 228 10.10 31.28 2.26
C GLY A 228 10.61 30.09 1.43
N ALA A 229 10.71 28.87 1.99
CA ALA A 229 11.12 27.68 1.25
C ALA A 229 9.90 26.89 0.75
N ASN A 230 9.76 26.79 -0.59
CA ASN A 230 8.76 26.01 -1.29
C ASN A 230 9.13 24.51 -1.30
N THR A 231 8.70 23.73 -0.30
CA THR A 231 9.18 22.34 -0.11
C THR A 231 8.25 21.25 -0.68
N GLY A 232 7.57 21.51 -1.80
CA GLY A 232 6.70 20.52 -2.45
C GLY A 232 7.44 19.70 -3.49
N TYR A 233 7.84 18.47 -3.16
CA TYR A 233 8.45 17.55 -4.13
C TYR A 233 7.38 16.76 -4.90
N CYS A 234 7.26 16.98 -6.21
CA CYS A 234 6.61 16.02 -7.11
C CYS A 234 7.68 15.51 -8.05
N GLY A 235 8.16 14.29 -7.81
CA GLY A 235 9.28 13.73 -8.56
C GLY A 235 8.96 13.58 -10.05
N LYS A 236 10.00 13.48 -10.86
CA LYS A 236 9.95 13.09 -12.27
C LYS A 236 10.70 11.78 -12.46
N PHE A 237 10.46 11.09 -13.57
CA PHE A 237 11.30 9.95 -13.93
C PHE A 237 12.78 10.33 -14.06
N GLY A 238 13.08 11.55 -14.52
CA GLY A 238 14.45 12.06 -14.57
C GLY A 238 15.11 12.29 -13.20
N ASP A 239 14.35 12.34 -12.11
CA ASP A 239 14.90 12.47 -10.75
C ASP A 239 15.34 11.10 -10.19
N VAL A 240 15.05 10.01 -10.90
CA VAL A 240 15.41 8.62 -10.55
C VAL A 240 16.69 8.23 -11.29
N SER A 241 17.81 8.83 -10.89
CA SER A 241 19.12 8.65 -11.54
C SER A 241 19.72 7.26 -11.35
N ASP A 242 19.32 6.52 -10.31
CA ASP A 242 19.80 5.15 -10.07
C ASP A 242 19.15 4.12 -11.02
N GLY A 243 18.19 4.57 -11.84
CA GLY A 243 17.50 3.79 -12.85
C GLY A 243 16.09 3.40 -12.44
N LEU A 244 15.13 3.61 -13.34
CA LEU A 244 13.73 3.24 -13.13
C LEU A 244 13.55 1.73 -12.88
N SER A 245 14.31 0.88 -13.56
CA SER A 245 14.27 -0.58 -13.37
C SER A 245 14.85 -1.04 -12.03
N ASN A 246 15.60 -0.17 -11.36
CA ASN A 246 16.34 -0.46 -10.12
C ASN A 246 15.74 0.25 -8.90
N THR A 247 14.61 0.95 -9.06
CA THR A 247 13.97 1.72 -7.99
C THR A 247 12.58 1.17 -7.69
N LEU A 248 12.33 0.81 -6.43
CA LEU A 248 11.04 0.34 -5.93
C LEU A 248 10.05 1.50 -5.88
N PHE A 249 8.93 1.38 -6.60
CA PHE A 249 7.91 2.42 -6.65
C PHE A 249 6.75 2.14 -5.70
N ILE A 250 6.05 1.02 -5.90
CA ILE A 250 4.92 0.58 -5.07
C ILE A 250 5.21 -0.86 -4.65
N GLY A 251 4.89 -1.20 -3.40
CA GLY A 251 5.04 -2.56 -2.89
C GLY A 251 3.85 -2.95 -2.03
N GLU A 252 3.81 -4.22 -1.65
CA GLU A 252 2.71 -4.73 -0.85
C GLU A 252 2.80 -4.28 0.62
N THR A 253 1.64 -4.16 1.26
CA THR A 253 1.50 -3.99 2.70
C THR A 253 0.37 -4.88 3.22
N ILE A 254 0.50 -5.29 4.49
CA ILE A 254 -0.61 -5.84 5.26
C ILE A 254 -1.25 -4.66 5.97
N ALA A 255 -2.43 -4.25 5.52
CA ALA A 255 -3.06 -3.05 6.02
C ALA A 255 -3.27 -3.13 7.54
N ASP A 256 -3.74 -4.27 8.05
CA ASP A 256 -4.04 -4.45 9.48
C ASP A 256 -2.85 -4.23 10.42
N TRP A 257 -1.62 -4.23 9.90
CA TRP A 257 -0.37 -4.08 10.65
C TRP A 257 0.21 -2.66 10.55
N SER A 258 -0.49 -1.70 9.94
CA SER A 258 -0.12 -0.27 9.94
C SER A 258 -1.29 0.63 10.32
N ALA A 259 -1.08 1.50 11.32
CA ALA A 259 -2.08 2.48 11.70
C ALA A 259 -2.44 3.43 10.54
N HIS A 260 -1.50 3.74 9.64
CA HIS A 260 -1.76 4.59 8.47
C HIS A 260 -2.46 3.85 7.34
N ALA A 261 -2.06 2.60 7.03
CA ALA A 261 -2.65 1.82 5.93
C ALA A 261 -4.13 1.47 6.16
N ARG A 262 -4.54 1.21 7.42
CA ARG A 262 -5.92 0.85 7.78
C ARG A 262 -6.93 1.96 7.55
N ASN A 263 -6.48 3.20 7.45
CA ASN A 263 -7.37 4.33 7.29
C ASN A 263 -7.98 4.45 5.89
N GLY A 264 -7.72 3.50 4.98
CA GLY A 264 -8.40 3.39 3.70
C GLY A 264 -7.61 3.96 2.53
N TRP A 265 -7.79 3.41 1.33
CA TRP A 265 -6.93 3.62 0.15
C TRP A 265 -6.88 5.08 -0.34
N SER A 266 -7.90 5.89 -0.07
CA SER A 266 -7.95 7.30 -0.47
C SER A 266 -7.35 8.27 0.56
N HIS A 267 -7.00 7.78 1.75
CA HIS A 267 -6.59 8.62 2.88
C HIS A 267 -5.32 9.43 2.58
N GLY A 268 -5.42 10.75 2.61
CA GLY A 268 -4.32 11.69 2.37
C GLY A 268 -3.34 11.82 3.55
N ASN A 269 -3.64 11.24 4.71
CA ASN A 269 -2.66 11.10 5.80
C ASN A 269 -2.06 9.68 5.82
N GLN A 270 -1.59 9.21 4.67
CA GLN A 270 -0.82 7.99 4.59
C GLN A 270 0.67 8.28 4.55
N TRP A 271 1.41 7.62 5.44
CA TRP A 271 2.83 7.43 5.23
C TRP A 271 3.03 6.39 4.14
N GLY A 272 3.99 6.64 3.25
CA GLY A 272 4.49 5.59 2.38
C GLY A 272 5.32 4.60 3.19
N ARG A 273 5.84 3.59 2.51
CA ARG A 273 6.67 2.56 3.13
C ARG A 273 8.15 2.88 3.00
N PHE A 274 8.93 2.55 4.02
CA PHE A 274 10.38 2.72 4.04
C PHE A 274 11.10 1.42 3.79
N THR A 275 12.27 1.53 3.15
CA THR A 275 13.18 0.40 2.92
C THR A 275 14.25 0.26 4.01
N GLN A 276 14.15 1.02 5.11
CA GLN A 276 14.95 0.83 6.32
C GLN A 276 14.42 -0.29 7.22
N ILE A 277 13.14 -0.62 7.07
CA ILE A 277 12.44 -1.60 7.89
C ILE A 277 12.46 -2.91 7.12
N PRO A 278 12.92 -4.02 7.72
CA PRO A 278 12.89 -5.31 7.04
C PRO A 278 11.50 -5.67 6.52
N ILE A 279 11.45 -6.25 5.33
CA ILE A 279 10.20 -6.78 4.75
C ILE A 279 9.59 -7.75 5.75
N ASN A 280 8.27 -7.67 5.95
CA ASN A 280 7.52 -8.49 6.91
C ASN A 280 7.89 -8.30 8.39
N TRP A 281 8.49 -7.17 8.78
CA TRP A 281 8.65 -6.84 10.22
C TRP A 281 7.31 -6.95 10.95
N ASP A 282 7.25 -7.69 12.06
CA ASP A 282 5.99 -7.99 12.75
C ASP A 282 5.48 -6.77 13.53
N THR A 283 4.40 -6.16 13.04
CA THR A 283 3.69 -5.07 13.71
C THR A 283 2.21 -5.38 13.92
N ARG A 284 1.87 -6.66 14.14
CA ARG A 284 0.47 -7.10 14.27
C ARG A 284 -0.21 -6.70 15.57
N TYR A 285 0.54 -6.31 16.59
CA TYR A 285 0.01 -5.95 17.90
C TYR A 285 -0.63 -4.57 17.83
N VAL A 286 -1.78 -4.38 18.47
CA VAL A 286 -2.58 -3.16 18.31
C VAL A 286 -1.87 -1.93 18.87
N ASP A 287 -1.18 -2.11 19.99
CA ASP A 287 -0.50 -1.10 20.79
C ASP A 287 0.69 -1.70 21.55
N VAL A 288 1.41 -0.85 22.29
CA VAL A 288 2.58 -1.27 23.07
C VAL A 288 2.20 -2.27 24.15
N ALA A 289 1.09 -2.06 24.85
CA ALA A 289 0.65 -2.95 25.92
C ALA A 289 0.36 -4.37 25.42
N SER A 290 -0.29 -4.52 24.26
CA SER A 290 -0.55 -5.83 23.65
C SER A 290 0.71 -6.48 23.10
N ALA A 291 1.70 -5.71 22.65
CA ALA A 291 3.00 -6.23 22.27
C ALA A 291 3.79 -6.74 23.50
N GLU A 292 3.85 -5.94 24.57
CA GLU A 292 4.52 -6.28 25.82
C GLU A 292 3.88 -7.50 26.50
N ALA A 293 2.54 -7.60 26.49
CA ALA A 293 1.81 -8.77 26.99
C ALA A 293 2.17 -10.06 26.22
N ALA A 294 2.63 -9.94 24.97
CA ALA A 294 3.11 -11.05 24.16
C ALA A 294 4.65 -11.24 24.22
N GLY A 295 5.33 -10.58 25.16
CA GLY A 295 6.78 -10.64 25.32
C GLY A 295 7.56 -9.94 24.20
N LYS A 296 6.95 -8.95 23.54
CA LYS A 296 7.56 -8.13 22.49
C LYS A 296 7.84 -6.72 23.01
N THR A 297 8.45 -5.88 22.17
CA THR A 297 8.71 -4.47 22.50
C THR A 297 7.67 -3.56 21.84
N GLY A 298 7.69 -2.27 22.18
CA GLY A 298 6.88 -1.27 21.48
C GLY A 298 7.21 -1.10 19.98
N CYS A 299 8.30 -1.70 19.47
CA CYS A 299 8.62 -1.74 18.04
C CYS A 299 7.72 -2.70 17.25
N GLU A 300 7.08 -3.67 17.90
CA GLU A 300 6.13 -4.59 17.27
C GLU A 300 4.67 -4.11 17.39
N ALA A 301 4.46 -2.92 17.95
CA ALA A 301 3.15 -2.29 17.98
C ALA A 301 2.83 -1.61 16.65
N ARG A 302 1.64 -1.86 16.11
CA ARG A 302 1.07 -1.19 14.94
C ARG A 302 1.01 0.33 15.05
N CYS A 303 0.82 0.84 16.27
CA CYS A 303 0.80 2.27 16.53
C CYS A 303 2.18 2.93 16.40
N ASN A 304 3.24 2.13 16.23
CA ASN A 304 4.59 2.60 16.01
C ASN A 304 4.82 2.93 14.53
N TRP A 305 4.80 4.21 14.20
CA TRP A 305 4.92 4.69 12.82
C TRP A 305 6.32 4.51 12.22
N ASN A 306 7.30 4.05 13.01
CA ASN A 306 8.65 3.77 12.50
C ASN A 306 8.77 2.37 11.95
N THR A 307 8.07 1.39 12.51
CA THR A 307 8.22 -0.03 12.16
C THR A 307 7.01 -0.56 11.42
N ALA A 308 5.85 0.05 11.63
CA ALA A 308 4.62 -0.30 10.94
C ALA A 308 4.64 0.14 9.47
N GLU A 309 5.44 1.16 9.14
CA GLU A 309 5.54 1.72 7.79
C GLU A 309 6.60 0.99 6.93
N GLY A 310 6.85 -0.30 7.16
CA GLY A 310 7.63 -1.16 6.29
C GLY A 310 6.76 -1.91 5.28
N PHE A 311 7.35 -2.42 4.20
CA PHE A 311 6.63 -3.27 3.24
C PHE A 311 6.38 -4.67 3.81
N LYS A 312 5.20 -5.23 3.52
CA LYS A 312 4.74 -6.50 4.10
C LYS A 312 3.81 -7.24 3.13
N SER A 313 3.87 -8.56 3.12
CA SER A 313 3.01 -9.40 2.29
C SER A 313 2.62 -10.67 3.02
N ARG A 314 1.47 -11.22 2.63
CA ARG A 314 1.02 -12.56 3.04
C ARG A 314 1.66 -13.67 2.19
N HIS A 315 2.30 -13.30 1.07
CA HIS A 315 3.04 -14.25 0.26
C HIS A 315 4.25 -14.79 1.01
N ALA A 316 4.51 -16.09 0.85
CA ALA A 316 5.62 -16.75 1.54
C ALA A 316 6.97 -16.21 1.06
N GLY A 317 7.82 -15.79 2.01
CA GLY A 317 9.24 -15.51 1.78
C GLY A 317 9.60 -14.12 1.28
N GLY A 318 8.64 -13.19 1.13
CA GLY A 318 8.94 -11.88 0.56
C GLY A 318 7.69 -11.09 0.17
N SER A 319 7.86 -10.06 -0.66
CA SER A 319 6.80 -9.18 -1.12
C SER A 319 6.97 -8.81 -2.58
N GLN A 320 5.85 -8.56 -3.28
CA GLN A 320 5.87 -8.05 -4.65
C GLN A 320 6.02 -6.54 -4.67
N PHE A 321 6.78 -6.06 -5.66
CA PHE A 321 7.01 -4.64 -5.91
C PHE A 321 6.88 -4.35 -7.39
N VAL A 322 6.28 -3.21 -7.74
CA VAL A 322 6.45 -2.61 -9.06
C VAL A 322 7.65 -1.67 -9.01
N MET A 323 8.54 -1.83 -9.98
CA MET A 323 9.69 -0.98 -10.21
C MET A 323 9.27 0.29 -10.95
N GLY A 324 10.14 1.29 -10.99
CA GLY A 324 9.92 2.55 -11.71
C GLY A 324 9.69 2.39 -13.21
N ASP A 325 10.23 1.34 -13.84
CA ASP A 325 10.00 1.01 -15.25
C ASP A 325 8.67 0.26 -15.49
N GLY A 326 7.92 -0.03 -14.42
CA GLY A 326 6.67 -0.77 -14.44
C GLY A 326 6.85 -2.28 -14.48
N SER A 327 8.06 -2.83 -14.44
CA SER A 327 8.28 -4.27 -14.20
C SER A 327 7.85 -4.63 -12.77
N VAL A 328 7.44 -5.88 -12.55
CA VAL A 328 7.03 -6.36 -11.22
C VAL A 328 7.99 -7.46 -10.79
N GLN A 329 8.54 -7.31 -9.59
CA GLN A 329 9.55 -8.23 -9.06
C GLN A 329 9.18 -8.65 -7.64
N PHE A 330 9.53 -9.89 -7.32
CA PHE A 330 9.40 -10.41 -5.97
C PHE A 330 10.71 -10.25 -5.24
N VAL A 331 10.67 -9.55 -4.11
CA VAL A 331 11.85 -9.31 -3.27
C VAL A 331 11.76 -10.19 -2.05
N SER A 332 12.80 -10.99 -1.83
CA SER A 332 12.94 -11.86 -0.66
C SER A 332 12.97 -11.03 0.62
N GLN A 333 12.31 -11.51 1.67
CA GLN A 333 12.39 -10.87 2.98
C GLN A 333 13.79 -10.98 3.63
N ASN A 334 14.63 -11.88 3.11
CA ASN A 334 16.02 -12.07 3.55
C ASN A 334 17.02 -11.25 2.71
N ILE A 335 16.55 -10.29 1.91
CA ILE A 335 17.42 -9.39 1.15
C ILE A 335 18.40 -8.66 2.09
N ASP A 336 19.63 -8.46 1.62
CA ASP A 336 20.59 -7.63 2.33
C ASP A 336 20.05 -6.20 2.49
N MET A 337 20.13 -5.65 3.71
CA MET A 337 19.53 -4.34 3.99
C MET A 337 20.22 -3.20 3.23
N VAL A 338 21.50 -3.32 2.85
CA VAL A 338 22.18 -2.30 2.03
C VAL A 338 21.58 -2.29 0.64
N THR A 339 21.44 -3.46 0.02
CA THR A 339 20.77 -3.61 -1.29
C THR A 339 19.33 -3.12 -1.22
N TYR A 340 18.60 -3.46 -0.16
CA TYR A 340 17.20 -3.03 -0.02
C TYR A 340 17.03 -1.52 0.16
N ASN A 341 17.92 -0.88 0.93
CA ASN A 341 17.96 0.58 1.04
C ASN A 341 18.25 1.20 -0.33
N ALA A 342 19.25 0.71 -1.06
CA ALA A 342 19.63 1.20 -2.38
C ALA A 342 18.49 1.08 -3.39
N LEU A 343 17.79 -0.05 -3.46
CA LEU A 343 16.61 -0.25 -4.32
C LEU A 343 15.44 0.70 -3.95
N GLY A 344 15.38 1.18 -2.70
CA GLY A 344 14.39 2.17 -2.29
C GLY A 344 14.75 3.61 -2.63
N GLY A 345 16.03 3.91 -2.82
CA GLY A 345 16.54 5.24 -3.12
C GLY A 345 16.38 5.59 -4.60
N LYS A 346 16.17 6.87 -4.92
CA LYS A 346 16.07 7.32 -6.32
C LYS A 346 17.38 7.88 -6.89
N ALA A 347 18.30 8.32 -6.03
CA ALA A 347 19.49 9.07 -6.42
C ALA A 347 20.63 8.95 -5.38
N GLU A 348 20.91 7.72 -4.94
CA GLU A 348 21.97 7.41 -3.98
C GLU A 348 23.35 7.25 -4.66
N GLY A 349 23.40 7.16 -6.00
CA GLY A 349 24.65 7.05 -6.75
C GLY A 349 25.27 5.64 -6.72
N THR A 350 24.57 4.69 -6.11
CA THR A 350 24.91 3.26 -6.12
C THR A 350 23.70 2.47 -6.62
N PRO A 351 23.54 2.30 -7.95
CA PRO A 351 22.49 1.47 -8.51
C PRO A 351 22.61 0.05 -7.94
N ALA A 352 21.51 -0.45 -7.36
CA ALA A 352 21.40 -1.84 -6.93
C ALA A 352 20.52 -2.61 -7.92
N SER A 353 20.84 -3.88 -8.15
CA SER A 353 20.02 -4.81 -8.92
C SER A 353 19.63 -5.99 -8.05
N LEU A 354 18.53 -6.64 -8.40
CA LEU A 354 18.08 -7.90 -7.80
C LEU A 354 18.68 -9.14 -8.50
N GLU A 355 19.39 -8.93 -9.61
CA GLU A 355 20.10 -9.96 -10.40
C GLU A 355 21.53 -10.23 -9.90
#